data_AF-A0A3D3DKI6-F1
#
_entry.id   AF-A0A3D3DKI6-F1
#
_cell.length_a   1.000
_cell.length_b   1.000
_cell.length_c   1.000
_cell.angle_alpha   90.00
_cell.angle_beta   90.00
_cell.angle_gamma   90.00
#
_symmetry.space_group_name_H-M   'P 1'
#
loop_
_entity.id
_entity.type
_entity.pdbx_description
1 polymer ?
#
loop_
_entity_poly.entity_id
_entity_poly.type
_entity_poly.pdbx_seq_one_letter_code
_entity_poly.pdbx_strand_id
1 'polypeptide(L)' 'ALKIDDGASRAAECAMGAVLSGLGCLTKEQSSDLVGSAILNVAGKQVGRVQPAPEAADFVLR' A
#
# COMPACT_ATOMS: atom_id res chain seq x y z
N ALA A 1 20.08 20.40 2.17
CA ALA A 1 19.31 19.67 1.15
C ALA A 1 18.33 18.75 1.86
N LEU A 2 17.03 18.84 1.56
CA LEU A 2 16.04 17.87 2.05
C LEU A 2 16.14 16.64 1.14
N LYS A 3 16.57 15.49 1.66
CA LYS A 3 16.48 14.22 0.92
C LYS A 3 15.06 13.70 1.11
N ILE A 4 14.29 13.69 0.03
CA ILE A 4 12.94 13.12 0.01
C ILE A 4 13.04 11.77 -0.70
N ASP A 5 12.57 10.73 -0.05
CA ASP A 5 12.35 9.43 -0.67
C ASP A 5 11.18 9.57 -1.66
N ASP A 6 11.38 9.15 -2.92
CA ASP A 6 10.36 9.26 -3.96
C ASP A 6 9.22 8.25 -3.76
N GLY A 7 9.36 7.31 -2.83
CA GLY A 7 8.35 6.32 -2.48
C GLY A 7 8.18 5.23 -3.54
N ALA A 8 9.05 5.13 -4.54
CA ALA A 8 8.90 4.19 -5.65
C ALA A 8 8.85 2.73 -5.19
N SER A 9 9.68 2.35 -4.22
CA SER A 9 9.65 1.00 -3.63
C SER A 9 8.31 0.69 -2.97
N ARG A 10 7.76 1.64 -2.19
CA ARG A 10 6.48 1.46 -1.52
C ARG A 10 5.32 1.39 -2.53
N ALA A 11 5.39 2.18 -3.60
CA ALA A 11 4.41 2.12 -4.69
C ALA A 11 4.41 0.74 -5.37
N ALA A 12 5.59 0.17 -5.64
CA ALA A 12 5.71 -1.17 -6.23
C ALA A 12 5.15 -2.27 -5.31
N GLU A 13 5.47 -2.22 -4.01
CA GLU A 13 4.91 -3.14 -3.01
C GLU A 13 3.38 -3.04 -2.94
N CYS A 14 2.82 -1.83 -2.95
CA CYS A 14 1.38 -1.60 -2.93
C CYS A 14 0.70 -2.16 -4.20
N ALA A 15 1.27 -1.93 -5.38
CA ALA A 15 0.74 -2.46 -6.63
C ALA A 15 0.75 -3.99 -6.65
N MET A 16 1.87 -4.60 -6.23
CA MET A 16 2.00 -6.06 -6.13
C MET A 16 1.05 -6.66 -5.09
N GLY A 17 0.93 -6.03 -3.92
CA GLY A 17 -0.01 -6.44 -2.88
C GLY A 17 -1.44 -6.43 -3.38
N ALA A 18 -1.82 -5.41 -4.16
CA ALA A 18 -3.15 -5.35 -4.76
C ALA A 18 -3.40 -6.52 -5.74
N VAL A 19 -2.48 -6.74 -6.67
CA VAL A 19 -2.57 -7.84 -7.66
C VAL A 19 -2.65 -9.21 -6.97
N LEU A 20 -1.76 -9.48 -6.02
CA LEU A 20 -1.71 -10.77 -5.32
C LEU A 20 -2.94 -11.01 -4.44
N SER A 21 -3.51 -9.95 -3.87
CA SER A 21 -4.77 -10.04 -3.12
C SER A 21 -5.92 -10.47 -4.03
N GLY A 22 -6.07 -9.84 -5.20
CA GLY A 22 -7.13 -10.18 -6.16
C GLY A 22 -6.99 -11.54 -6.81
N LEU A 23 -5.78 -12.10 -6.80
CA LEU A 23 -5.53 -13.49 -7.21
C LEU A 23 -5.79 -14.50 -6.08
N GLY A 24 -6.13 -14.05 -4.88
CA GLY A 24 -6.33 -14.91 -3.71
C GLY A 24 -5.02 -15.51 -3.17
N CYS A 25 -3.87 -14.94 -3.52
CA CYS A 25 -2.57 -15.43 -3.08
C CYS A 25 -2.16 -14.93 -1.68
N LEU A 26 -2.87 -13.92 -1.16
CA LEU A 26 -2.61 -13.33 0.16
C LEU A 26 -3.87 -13.45 1.04
N THR A 27 -3.68 -13.72 2.32
CA THR A 27 -4.74 -13.50 3.31
C THR A 27 -4.99 -12.01 3.47
N LYS A 28 -6.13 -11.66 4.07
CA LYS A 28 -6.47 -10.26 4.36
C LYS A 28 -5.45 -9.58 5.28
N GLU A 29 -4.87 -10.34 6.20
CA GLU A 29 -3.82 -9.85 7.08
C GLU A 29 -2.54 -9.55 6.29
N GLN A 30 -2.12 -10.48 5.41
CA GLN A 30 -0.93 -10.30 4.57
C GLN A 30 -1.08 -9.14 3.59
N SER A 31 -2.29 -8.91 3.05
CA SER A 31 -2.54 -7.79 2.15
C SER A 31 -2.58 -6.45 2.86
N SER A 32 -3.02 -6.41 4.13
CA SER A 32 -3.15 -5.17 4.91
C SER A 32 -1.83 -4.45 5.18
N ASP A 33 -0.71 -5.19 5.18
CA ASP A 33 0.64 -4.64 5.34
C ASP A 33 1.15 -3.96 4.07
N LEU A 34 0.68 -4.41 2.90
CA LEU A 34 1.09 -3.90 1.59
C LEU A 34 0.14 -2.82 1.06
N VAL A 35 -1.16 -2.96 1.37
CA VAL A 35 -2.24 -2.10 0.91
C VAL A 35 -3.13 -1.72 2.09
N GLY A 36 -3.41 -0.43 2.25
CA GLY A 36 -4.27 0.06 3.31
C GLY A 36 -3.54 0.36 4.63
N SER A 37 -2.24 0.11 4.70
CA SER A 37 -1.39 0.46 5.83
C SER A 37 -1.41 1.96 6.12
N ALA A 38 -1.48 2.32 7.41
CA ALA A 38 -1.52 3.71 7.86
C ALA A 38 -0.14 4.37 7.75
N ILE A 39 -0.10 5.58 7.20
CA ILE A 39 1.11 6.41 7.22
C ILE A 39 1.09 7.23 8.49
N LEU A 40 2.06 7.00 9.37
CA LEU A 40 2.25 7.76 10.61
C LEU A 40 3.36 8.78 10.41
N ASN A 41 3.17 9.98 10.96
CA ASN A 41 4.27 10.93 11.09
C ASN A 41 5.17 10.57 12.29
N VAL A 42 6.25 11.33 12.46
CA VAL A 42 7.22 11.12 13.57
C VAL A 42 6.62 11.26 14.97
N ALA A 43 5.46 11.90 15.11
CA ALA A 43 4.72 12.00 16.37
C ALA A 43 3.71 10.85 16.57
N GLY A 44 3.73 9.83 15.69
CA GLY A 44 2.80 8.71 15.72
C GLY A 44 1.38 9.03 15.24
N LYS A 45 1.14 10.25 14.72
CA LYS A 45 -0.18 10.64 14.22
C LYS A 45 -0.37 10.13 12.79
N GLN A 46 -1.52 9.54 12.52
CA GLN A 46 -1.89 9.16 11.16
C GLN A 46 -2.04 10.41 10.28
N VAL A 47 -1.34 10.41 9.15
CA VAL A 47 -1.35 11.48 8.14
C VAL A 47 -1.75 10.98 6.75
N GLY A 48 -1.95 9.67 6.59
CA GLY A 48 -2.39 9.09 5.33
C GLY A 48 -2.57 7.58 5.39
N ARG A 49 -2.69 6.98 4.22
CA ARG A 49 -2.83 5.54 4.01
C ARG A 49 -2.22 5.17 2.66
N VAL A 50 -1.53 4.04 2.60
CA VAL A 50 -1.02 3.45 1.34
C VAL A 50 -2.19 2.88 0.56
N GLN A 51 -2.38 3.30 -0.69
CA GLN A 51 -3.44 2.79 -1.57
C GLN A 51 -2.91 2.61 -3.00
N PRO A 52 -3.35 1.56 -3.72
CA PRO A 52 -3.02 1.40 -5.13
C PRO A 52 -3.66 2.52 -5.94
N ALA A 53 -3.06 2.82 -7.09
CA ALA A 53 -3.69 3.69 -8.07
C ALA A 53 -5.04 3.11 -8.51
N PRO A 54 -6.00 3.93 -8.97
CA PRO A 54 -7.34 3.47 -9.34
C PRO A 54 -7.34 2.28 -10.29
N GLU A 55 -6.41 2.23 -11.24
CA GLU A 55 -6.26 1.15 -12.23
C GLU A 55 -5.93 -0.20 -11.60
N ALA A 56 -5.32 -0.19 -10.41
CA ALA A 56 -4.97 -1.38 -9.63
C ALA A 56 -5.90 -1.60 -8.41
N ALA A 57 -6.83 -0.69 -8.13
CA ALA A 57 -7.74 -0.80 -7.00
C ALA A 57 -8.74 -1.97 -7.17
N ASP A 58 -9.10 -2.29 -8.42
CA ASP A 58 -10.03 -3.39 -8.76
C ASP A 58 -9.52 -4.77 -8.34
N PHE A 59 -8.21 -4.93 -8.14
CA PHE A 59 -7.64 -6.18 -7.66
C PHE A 59 -7.84 -6.37 -6.14
N VAL A 60 -8.13 -5.34 -5.36
CA VAL A 60 -8.25 -5.46 -3.89
C VAL A 60 -9.69 -5.81 -3.46
N LEU A 61 -10.67 -5.54 -4.32
CA LEU A 61 -12.10 -5.63 -4.00
C LEU A 61 -12.80 -6.89 -4.57
N ARG A 62 -12.04 -7.82 -5.14
CA ARG A 62 -12.52 -9.14 -5.58
C ARG A 62 -12.22 -10.21 -4.56
#